data_AF-A0A3A9YTA2-F1
#
_entry.id   AF-A0A3A9YTA2-F1
#
_cell.length_a   1.000
_cell.length_b   1.000
_cell.length_c   1.000
_cell.angle_alpha   90.00
_cell.angle_beta   90.00
_cell.angle_gamma   90.00
#
_symmetry.space_group_name_H-M   'P 1'
#
loop_
_entity.id
_entity.type
_entity.pdbx_description
1 polymer ?
#
loop_
_entity_poly.entity_id
_entity_poly.type
_entity_poly.pdbx_seq_one_letter_code
_entity_poly.pdbx_strand_id
1 'polypeptide(L)'
;MGGGGVGGAGGRRAAGAGGRRAARAGGRRAAVSDPAGILSAMDVPRTRPPRDRHELDAVLSRGFDLIRAVVPRLEHRLVGTAAACLQGVDVPVGDVDLLVARRQDVDAVAQALAGLPCVTAPRWIEASGQYFACYSLDGIRFEISTVESPCAEDGWECQGPGPWRHFVTVVRGGHRIDCVSLELRLTTEFLRDRPDRYRPLLAHLGAHGADLPLLRQSMAVRRVPHTLARLTRELQAATPP
;
A
#
# COMPACT_ATOMS: atom_id res chain seq x y z
N MET A 1 55.24 -3.69 41.76
CA MET A 1 54.22 -3.10 42.65
C MET A 1 52.90 -3.21 41.90
N GLY A 2 52.21 -4.35 41.98
CA GLY A 2 51.07 -4.59 42.90
C GLY A 2 49.79 -4.22 42.13
N GLY A 3 49.04 -5.15 41.52
CA GLY A 3 48.26 -6.23 42.17
C GLY A 3 46.88 -5.66 42.53
N GLY A 4 45.72 -6.23 42.21
CA GLY A 4 45.34 -7.49 41.59
C GLY A 4 43.83 -7.44 41.26
N GLY A 5 43.35 -8.45 40.52
CA GLY A 5 41.94 -8.60 40.16
C GLY A 5 41.14 -9.48 41.13
N VAL A 6 40.09 -10.09 40.57
CA VAL A 6 39.14 -11.10 41.11
C VAL A 6 38.06 -10.49 42.03
N GLY A 7 36.75 -10.65 41.87
CA GLY A 7 35.91 -11.69 41.26
C GLY A 7 34.97 -12.25 42.34
N GLY A 8 33.72 -12.58 42.03
CA GLY A 8 32.90 -13.39 42.94
C GLY A 8 31.39 -13.15 42.93
N ALA A 9 30.67 -14.13 42.39
CA ALA A 9 29.23 -14.30 42.49
C ALA A 9 28.82 -15.04 43.78
N GLY A 10 27.56 -14.90 44.18
CA GLY A 10 26.87 -15.70 45.22
C GLY A 10 25.77 -14.83 45.83
N GLY A 11 24.56 -15.29 46.16
CA GLY A 11 23.96 -16.61 46.25
C GLY A 11 22.58 -16.40 46.91
N ARG A 12 21.64 -17.29 46.61
CA ARG A 12 20.20 -17.24 46.98
C ARG A 12 19.92 -17.67 48.44
N ARG A 13 18.64 -17.50 48.82
CA ARG A 13 17.82 -18.08 49.92
C ARG A 13 17.66 -17.15 51.13
N ALA A 14 16.54 -17.08 51.87
CA ALA A 14 15.37 -17.96 52.03
C ALA A 14 14.14 -17.10 52.47
N ALA A 15 12.92 -17.47 52.07
CA ALA A 15 11.89 -18.15 52.88
C ALA A 15 11.04 -17.24 53.81
N GLY A 16 9.72 -17.35 53.69
CA GLY A 16 8.74 -16.75 54.59
C GLY A 16 7.32 -17.03 54.14
N ALA A 17 6.74 -18.11 54.65
CA ALA A 17 5.41 -18.62 54.35
C ALA A 17 4.33 -18.01 55.27
N GLY A 18 3.07 -18.09 54.81
CA GLY A 18 1.86 -17.84 55.60
C GLY A 18 0.98 -16.79 54.91
N GLY A 19 -0.29 -16.98 54.61
CA GLY A 19 -1.23 -18.01 54.99
C GLY A 19 -2.62 -17.36 55.08
N ARG A 20 -3.65 -18.13 54.71
CA ARG A 20 -5.06 -18.03 55.10
C ARG A 20 -6.02 -17.18 54.24
N ARG A 21 -7.09 -17.91 53.87
CA ARG A 21 -8.38 -17.53 53.29
C ARG A 21 -9.25 -16.70 54.25
N ALA A 22 -10.11 -15.85 53.69
CA ALA A 22 -11.51 -15.57 54.09
C ALA A 22 -12.07 -14.51 53.12
N ALA A 23 -13.03 -14.82 52.24
CA ALA A 23 -14.49 -14.85 52.45
C ALA A 23 -15.21 -13.49 52.20
N ARG A 24 -16.00 -13.49 51.11
CA ARG A 24 -17.34 -12.89 50.88
C ARG A 24 -17.67 -11.47 51.39
N ALA A 25 -18.04 -10.60 50.43
CA ALA A 25 -19.30 -9.83 50.33
C ALA A 25 -19.25 -9.10 48.97
N GLY A 26 -20.26 -9.09 48.09
CA GLY A 26 -21.68 -8.86 48.35
C GLY A 26 -22.01 -7.39 48.06
N GLY A 27 -22.10 -6.99 46.78
CA GLY A 27 -22.46 -5.63 46.37
C GLY A 27 -23.10 -5.59 44.98
N ARG A 28 -24.43 -5.73 44.94
CA ARG A 28 -25.28 -5.35 43.79
C ARG A 28 -25.51 -3.84 43.81
N ARG A 29 -25.31 -3.17 42.67
CA ARG A 29 -25.91 -1.89 42.19
C ARG A 29 -25.12 -1.52 40.92
N ALA A 30 -25.67 -1.15 39.77
CA ALA A 30 -27.04 -1.02 39.29
C ALA A 30 -26.97 -1.24 37.77
N ALA A 31 -28.04 -1.76 37.18
CA ALA A 31 -28.24 -1.70 35.74
C ALA A 31 -28.32 -0.21 35.33
N VAL A 32 -27.38 0.22 34.51
CA VAL A 32 -27.52 1.44 33.69
C VAL A 32 -27.76 0.94 32.28
N SER A 33 -29.01 0.96 31.89
CA SER A 33 -29.44 0.84 30.51
C SER A 33 -29.27 2.20 29.82
N ASP A 34 -28.51 2.17 28.71
CA ASP A 34 -28.65 2.89 27.41
C ASP A 34 -28.79 4.43 27.37
N PRO A 35 -28.05 5.14 26.49
CA PRO A 35 -28.52 5.34 25.10
C PRO A 35 -27.36 5.54 24.11
N ALA A 36 -26.70 4.47 23.69
CA ALA A 36 -25.76 4.52 22.55
C ALA A 36 -26.00 3.39 21.53
N GLY A 37 -27.10 2.65 21.69
CA GLY A 37 -27.64 1.71 20.69
C GLY A 37 -28.18 2.36 19.41
N ILE A 38 -27.63 3.48 18.96
CA ILE A 38 -27.91 4.10 17.66
C ILE A 38 -26.62 4.65 17.04
N LEU A 39 -25.64 3.77 16.87
CA LEU A 39 -24.89 3.74 15.63
C LEU A 39 -24.98 2.29 15.19
N SER A 40 -25.95 1.99 14.32
CA SER A 40 -25.83 0.85 13.43
C SER A 40 -24.37 0.79 13.02
N ALA A 41 -23.72 -0.33 13.29
CA ALA A 41 -22.56 -0.73 12.53
C ALA A 41 -23.02 -0.66 11.08
N MET A 42 -22.82 0.50 10.43
CA MET A 42 -23.06 0.65 9.02
C MET A 42 -22.25 -0.46 8.42
N ASP A 43 -22.92 -1.39 7.74
CA ASP A 43 -22.29 -2.49 7.04
C ASP A 43 -21.28 -1.86 6.08
N VAL A 44 -20.04 -1.69 6.57
CA VAL A 44 -18.93 -1.24 5.75
C VAL A 44 -18.89 -2.25 4.61
N PRO A 45 -19.02 -1.82 3.34
CA PRO A 45 -19.11 -2.75 2.24
C PRO A 45 -17.95 -3.75 2.35
N ARG A 46 -18.28 -5.04 2.48
CA ARG A 46 -17.25 -6.08 2.54
C ARG A 46 -16.48 -6.04 1.23
N THR A 47 -15.18 -5.83 1.33
CA THR A 47 -14.28 -5.84 0.17
C THR A 47 -13.32 -7.02 0.25
N ARG A 48 -12.82 -7.43 -0.91
CA ARG A 48 -11.86 -8.51 -1.10
C ARG A 48 -10.89 -8.17 -2.22
N PRO A 49 -9.74 -8.85 -2.29
CA PRO A 49 -8.86 -8.75 -3.43
C PRO A 49 -9.45 -9.38 -4.70
N PRO A 50 -8.98 -8.99 -5.90
CA PRO A 50 -9.22 -9.74 -7.13
C PRO A 50 -8.71 -11.18 -7.01
N ARG A 51 -9.46 -12.13 -7.58
CA ARG A 51 -9.12 -13.57 -7.60
C ARG A 51 -7.98 -13.88 -8.55
N ASP A 52 -7.96 -13.19 -9.69
CA ASP A 52 -7.03 -13.41 -10.77
C ASP A 52 -6.93 -12.16 -11.67
N ARG A 53 -6.08 -12.25 -12.70
CA ARG A 53 -5.85 -11.17 -13.66
C ARG A 53 -7.08 -10.83 -14.49
N HIS A 54 -7.92 -11.81 -14.81
CA HIS A 54 -9.13 -11.57 -15.59
C HIS A 54 -10.15 -10.75 -14.79
N GLU A 55 -10.31 -11.05 -13.50
CA GLU A 55 -11.14 -10.24 -12.61
C GLU A 55 -10.58 -8.83 -12.42
N LEU A 56 -9.26 -8.67 -12.30
CA LEU A 56 -8.63 -7.35 -12.29
C LEU A 56 -8.93 -6.56 -13.58
N ASP A 57 -8.74 -7.19 -14.75
CA ASP A 57 -9.00 -6.55 -16.05
C ASP A 57 -10.47 -6.12 -16.20
N ALA A 58 -11.40 -6.94 -15.71
CA ALA A 58 -12.83 -6.61 -15.70
C ALA A 58 -13.15 -5.41 -14.80
N VAL A 59 -12.61 -5.37 -13.58
CA VAL A 59 -12.79 -4.27 -12.64
C VAL A 59 -12.17 -2.98 -13.17
N LEU A 60 -10.96 -3.04 -13.73
CA LEU A 60 -10.32 -1.87 -14.34
C LEU A 60 -11.15 -1.35 -15.51
N SER A 61 -11.58 -2.22 -16.43
CA SER A 61 -12.38 -1.82 -17.59
C SER A 61 -13.67 -1.13 -17.16
N ARG A 62 -14.43 -1.74 -16.25
CA ARG A 62 -15.67 -1.15 -15.73
C ARG A 62 -15.43 0.15 -14.99
N GLY A 63 -14.39 0.23 -14.16
CA GLY A 63 -14.03 1.45 -13.44
C GLY A 63 -13.71 2.59 -14.40
N PHE A 64 -12.88 2.32 -15.42
CA PHE A 64 -12.53 3.33 -16.43
C PHE A 64 -13.70 3.70 -17.35
N ASP A 65 -14.64 2.79 -17.63
CA ASP A 65 -15.87 3.13 -18.36
C ASP A 65 -16.74 4.13 -17.59
N LEU A 66 -16.97 3.86 -16.29
CA LEU A 66 -17.72 4.77 -15.42
C LEU A 66 -17.02 6.14 -15.32
N ILE A 67 -15.71 6.14 -15.09
CA ILE A 67 -14.91 7.36 -14.99
C ILE A 67 -14.94 8.15 -16.30
N ARG A 68 -14.71 7.50 -17.44
CA ARG A 68 -14.65 8.16 -18.76
C ARG A 68 -15.97 8.83 -19.15
N ALA A 69 -17.11 8.30 -18.68
CA ALA A 69 -18.41 8.93 -18.91
C ALA A 69 -18.56 10.31 -18.26
N VAL A 70 -17.79 10.59 -17.20
CA VAL A 70 -17.81 11.87 -16.45
C VAL A 70 -16.55 12.69 -16.71
N VAL A 71 -15.39 12.04 -16.76
CA VAL A 71 -14.06 12.65 -16.92
C VAL A 71 -13.32 11.93 -18.07
N PRO A 72 -13.59 12.28 -19.33
CA PRO A 72 -13.11 11.51 -20.49
C PRO A 72 -11.59 11.54 -20.68
N ARG A 73 -10.88 12.46 -20.01
CA ARG A 73 -9.43 12.65 -20.11
C ARG A 73 -8.80 12.76 -18.72
N LEU A 74 -9.17 11.86 -17.81
CA LEU A 74 -8.55 11.79 -16.50
C LEU A 74 -7.07 11.44 -16.64
N GLU A 75 -6.20 12.39 -16.32
CA GLU A 75 -4.78 12.12 -16.09
C GLU A 75 -4.65 11.37 -14.76
N HIS A 76 -4.19 10.12 -14.83
CA HIS A 76 -4.11 9.23 -13.69
C HIS A 76 -2.84 8.39 -13.74
N ARG A 77 -2.49 7.77 -12.61
CA ARG A 77 -1.49 6.70 -12.55
C ARG A 77 -2.00 5.53 -11.73
N LEU A 78 -2.09 4.37 -12.35
CA LEU A 78 -2.30 3.11 -11.63
C LEU A 78 -1.00 2.77 -10.89
N VAL A 79 -1.11 2.54 -9.59
CA VAL A 79 0.01 2.12 -8.72
C VAL A 79 -0.28 0.78 -8.07
N GLY A 80 0.58 0.37 -7.14
CA GLY A 80 0.26 -0.79 -6.33
C GLY A 80 0.54 -2.12 -7.03
N THR A 81 -0.06 -3.16 -6.48
CA THR A 81 0.05 -4.52 -7.02
C THR A 81 -0.77 -4.68 -8.30
N ALA A 82 -1.87 -3.94 -8.45
CA ALA A 82 -2.66 -3.90 -9.68
C ALA A 82 -1.82 -3.40 -10.88
N ALA A 83 -1.05 -2.30 -10.71
CA ALA A 83 -0.16 -1.80 -11.74
C ALA A 83 0.90 -2.82 -12.16
N ALA A 84 1.51 -3.49 -11.19
CA ALA A 84 2.51 -4.53 -11.45
C ALA A 84 1.91 -5.73 -12.20
N CYS A 85 0.74 -6.20 -11.76
CA CYS A 85 0.01 -7.28 -12.43
C CYS A 85 -0.36 -6.91 -13.88
N LEU A 86 -0.83 -5.67 -14.10
CA LEU A 86 -1.18 -5.20 -15.44
C LEU A 86 0.02 -5.18 -16.38
N GLN A 87 1.20 -4.82 -15.87
CA GLN A 87 2.50 -4.88 -16.55
C GLN A 87 3.06 -6.30 -16.71
N GLY A 88 2.37 -7.34 -16.20
CA GLY A 88 2.73 -8.75 -16.43
C GLY A 88 3.53 -9.40 -15.30
N VAL A 89 3.62 -8.76 -14.14
CA VAL A 89 4.24 -9.36 -12.94
C VAL A 89 3.24 -10.32 -12.29
N ASP A 90 3.67 -11.54 -11.99
CA ASP A 90 2.86 -12.51 -11.24
C ASP A 90 2.93 -12.19 -9.73
N VAL A 91 2.03 -11.31 -9.28
CA VAL A 91 1.97 -10.83 -7.90
C VAL A 91 0.53 -10.86 -7.39
N PRO A 92 0.27 -11.23 -6.12
CA PRO A 92 -1.05 -11.11 -5.55
C PRO A 92 -1.49 -9.64 -5.53
N VAL A 93 -2.64 -9.38 -6.15
CA VAL A 93 -3.25 -8.05 -6.19
C VAL A 93 -4.14 -7.87 -4.97
N GLY A 94 -3.99 -6.76 -4.24
CA GLY A 94 -4.80 -6.46 -3.04
C GLY A 94 -6.07 -5.66 -3.36
N ASP A 95 -5.94 -4.69 -4.23
CA ASP A 95 -6.85 -3.58 -4.48
C ASP A 95 -6.45 -2.87 -5.80
N VAL A 96 -7.24 -1.88 -6.20
CA VAL A 96 -6.93 -0.98 -7.32
C VAL A 96 -6.68 0.42 -6.78
N ASP A 97 -5.48 0.95 -7.02
CA ASP A 97 -5.06 2.28 -6.55
C ASP A 97 -4.79 3.22 -7.74
N LEU A 98 -5.58 4.29 -7.86
CA LEU A 98 -5.35 5.35 -8.83
C LEU A 98 -4.85 6.63 -8.15
N LEU A 99 -3.73 7.15 -8.64
CA LEU A 99 -3.25 8.48 -8.30
C LEU A 99 -3.80 9.51 -9.28
N VAL A 100 -4.21 10.66 -8.76
CA VAL A 100 -4.57 11.86 -9.53
C VAL A 100 -3.79 13.07 -9.01
N ALA A 101 -3.57 14.08 -9.85
CA ALA A 101 -2.75 15.23 -9.48
C ALA A 101 -3.51 16.25 -8.60
N ARG A 102 -4.84 16.33 -8.75
CA ARG A 102 -5.67 17.38 -8.14
C ARG A 102 -6.81 16.78 -7.34
N ARG A 103 -7.17 17.44 -6.24
CA ARG A 103 -8.31 17.02 -5.38
C ARG A 103 -9.63 16.99 -6.17
N GLN A 104 -9.82 17.93 -7.09
CA GLN A 104 -11.02 17.99 -7.94
C GLN A 104 -11.17 16.74 -8.81
N ASP A 105 -10.06 16.08 -9.17
CA ASP A 105 -10.10 14.84 -9.93
C ASP A 105 -10.55 13.66 -9.05
N VAL A 106 -10.20 13.66 -7.76
CA VAL A 106 -10.76 12.70 -6.78
C VAL A 106 -12.28 12.90 -6.67
N ASP A 107 -12.74 14.14 -6.54
CA ASP A 107 -14.17 14.46 -6.45
C ASP A 107 -14.93 14.05 -7.72
N ALA A 108 -14.35 14.31 -8.89
CA ALA A 108 -14.97 13.95 -10.17
C ALA A 108 -15.04 12.43 -10.37
N VAL A 109 -14.01 11.68 -9.96
CA VAL A 109 -14.08 10.21 -9.96
C VAL A 109 -15.09 9.71 -8.93
N ALA A 110 -15.11 10.28 -7.73
CA ALA A 110 -16.08 9.93 -6.69
C ALA A 110 -17.52 10.14 -7.18
N GLN A 111 -17.79 11.21 -7.93
CA GLN A 111 -19.07 11.44 -8.59
C GLN A 111 -19.38 10.37 -9.65
N ALA A 112 -18.39 9.98 -10.46
CA ALA A 112 -18.54 8.92 -11.45
C ALA A 112 -18.86 7.55 -10.82
N LEU A 113 -18.35 7.32 -9.61
CA LEU A 113 -18.53 6.08 -8.84
C LEU A 113 -19.68 6.16 -7.82
N ALA A 114 -20.45 7.25 -7.78
CA ALA A 114 -21.47 7.50 -6.76
C ALA A 114 -22.59 6.45 -6.72
N GLY A 115 -22.80 5.71 -7.81
CA GLY A 115 -23.74 4.58 -7.86
C GLY A 115 -23.22 3.27 -7.26
N LEU A 116 -21.96 3.23 -6.83
CA LEU A 116 -21.32 2.07 -6.20
C LEU A 116 -21.33 2.20 -4.67
N PRO A 117 -21.22 1.08 -3.92
CA PRO A 117 -21.06 1.14 -2.47
C PRO A 117 -19.82 1.96 -2.08
N CYS A 118 -20.06 3.06 -1.38
CA CYS A 118 -19.02 3.93 -0.85
C CYS A 118 -18.38 3.29 0.38
N VAL A 119 -17.07 3.07 0.34
CA VAL A 119 -16.28 2.59 1.49
C VAL A 119 -15.71 3.77 2.27
N THR A 120 -15.26 4.81 1.56
CA THR A 120 -14.79 6.06 2.14
C THR A 120 -15.08 7.20 1.17
N ALA A 121 -15.94 8.13 1.58
CA ALA A 121 -16.22 9.33 0.81
C ALA A 121 -14.96 10.23 0.72
N PRO A 122 -14.85 11.09 -0.31
CA PRO A 122 -13.73 12.01 -0.48
C PRO A 122 -13.39 12.77 0.80
N ARG A 123 -12.16 12.62 1.28
CA ARG A 123 -11.68 13.27 2.50
C ARG A 123 -10.17 13.40 2.52
N TRP A 124 -9.70 14.36 3.29
CA TRP A 124 -8.29 14.45 3.65
C TRP A 124 -7.91 13.38 4.68
N ILE A 125 -6.77 12.73 4.48
CA ILE A 125 -6.17 11.77 5.42
C ILE A 125 -4.81 12.32 5.88
N GLU A 126 -4.82 12.95 7.06
CA GLU A 126 -3.66 13.62 7.67
C GLU A 126 -2.42 12.73 7.74
N ALA A 127 -2.59 11.47 8.19
CA ALA A 127 -1.50 10.52 8.39
C ALA A 127 -0.71 10.21 7.10
N SER A 128 -1.34 10.37 5.94
CA SER A 128 -0.75 10.08 4.63
C SER A 128 -0.61 11.34 3.76
N GLY A 129 -1.04 12.51 4.23
CA GLY A 129 -0.96 13.76 3.49
C GLY A 129 -1.61 13.70 2.11
N GLN A 130 -2.75 13.04 1.98
CA GLN A 130 -3.45 12.85 0.70
C GLN A 130 -4.96 13.07 0.84
N TYR A 131 -5.57 13.56 -0.24
CA TYR A 131 -7.02 13.58 -0.43
C TYR A 131 -7.45 12.29 -1.10
N PHE A 132 -8.42 11.58 -0.52
CA PHE A 132 -8.65 10.16 -0.77
C PHE A 132 -10.14 9.84 -0.86
N ALA A 133 -10.50 8.91 -1.74
CA ALA A 133 -11.79 8.24 -1.78
C ALA A 133 -11.63 6.74 -2.07
N CYS A 134 -12.57 5.92 -1.58
CA CYS A 134 -12.60 4.48 -1.82
C CYS A 134 -14.03 4.01 -2.07
N TYR A 135 -14.20 3.23 -3.13
CA TYR A 135 -15.45 2.60 -3.50
C TYR A 135 -15.26 1.09 -3.62
N SER A 136 -16.35 0.33 -3.46
CA SER A 136 -16.37 -1.10 -3.72
C SER A 136 -16.92 -1.34 -5.12
N LEU A 137 -16.06 -1.76 -6.04
CA LEU A 137 -16.44 -2.14 -7.41
C LEU A 137 -16.37 -3.67 -7.51
N ASP A 138 -17.53 -4.31 -7.65
CA ASP A 138 -17.65 -5.79 -7.66
C ASP A 138 -17.05 -6.48 -6.42
N GLY A 139 -17.11 -5.78 -5.28
CA GLY A 139 -16.53 -6.25 -4.02
C GLY A 139 -15.03 -5.99 -3.90
N ILE A 140 -14.39 -5.31 -4.86
CA ILE A 140 -12.96 -4.98 -4.83
C ILE A 140 -12.78 -3.50 -4.50
N ARG A 141 -11.78 -3.18 -3.68
CA ARG A 141 -11.44 -1.79 -3.34
C ARG A 141 -10.91 -1.08 -4.58
N PHE A 142 -11.56 0.03 -4.92
CA PHE A 142 -11.16 0.93 -5.97
C PHE A 142 -10.89 2.29 -5.32
N GLU A 143 -9.61 2.61 -5.18
CA GLU A 143 -9.08 3.73 -4.43
C GLU A 143 -8.59 4.81 -5.38
N ILE A 144 -8.85 6.06 -4.99
CA ILE A 144 -8.37 7.23 -5.71
C ILE A 144 -7.78 8.18 -4.70
N SER A 145 -6.53 8.60 -4.93
CA SER A 145 -5.87 9.55 -4.04
C SER A 145 -5.01 10.56 -4.77
N THR A 146 -4.75 11.69 -4.10
CA THR A 146 -3.84 12.70 -4.62
C THR A 146 -2.38 12.43 -4.29
N VAL A 147 -1.49 12.93 -5.16
CA VAL A 147 -0.05 13.04 -4.88
C VAL A 147 0.24 14.46 -4.40
N GLU A 148 0.14 14.70 -3.10
CA GLU A 148 0.30 16.06 -2.53
C GLU A 148 1.54 16.26 -1.68
N SER A 149 2.27 15.20 -1.34
CA SER A 149 3.53 15.32 -0.60
C SER A 149 4.59 15.99 -1.48
N PRO A 150 5.05 17.21 -1.14
CA PRO A 150 6.04 17.92 -1.94
C PRO A 150 7.37 17.19 -1.84
N CYS A 151 7.90 16.79 -2.99
CA CYS A 151 9.18 16.14 -3.15
C CYS A 151 9.73 16.53 -4.52
N ALA A 152 10.99 16.96 -4.58
CA ALA A 152 11.62 17.36 -5.84
C ALA A 152 12.13 16.13 -6.62
N GLU A 153 12.40 15.06 -5.89
CA GLU A 153 12.92 13.80 -6.39
C GLU A 153 11.80 12.95 -7.01
N ASP A 154 12.03 12.39 -8.20
CA ASP A 154 11.08 11.49 -8.88
C ASP A 154 11.29 10.01 -8.56
N GLY A 155 12.07 9.70 -7.52
CA GLY A 155 12.35 8.34 -7.09
C GLY A 155 11.21 7.65 -6.32
N TRP A 156 10.03 8.26 -6.20
CA TRP A 156 8.92 7.78 -5.37
C TRP A 156 7.73 7.31 -6.20
N GLU A 157 7.14 6.17 -5.82
CA GLU A 157 5.94 5.62 -6.49
C GLU A 157 4.70 6.52 -6.33
N CYS A 158 4.51 7.13 -5.16
CA CYS A 158 3.28 7.88 -4.82
C CYS A 158 3.57 9.28 -4.26
N GLN A 159 4.73 9.88 -4.57
CA GLN A 159 5.11 11.22 -4.10
C GLN A 159 5.83 12.00 -5.20
N GLY A 160 5.72 13.33 -5.13
CA GLY A 160 6.42 14.23 -6.04
C GLY A 160 6.17 13.91 -7.53
N PRO A 161 7.16 14.21 -8.40
CA PRO A 161 7.03 14.01 -9.84
C PRO A 161 7.15 12.54 -10.29
N GLY A 162 7.52 11.61 -9.41
CA GLY A 162 7.81 10.21 -9.74
C GLY A 162 6.72 9.50 -10.56
N PRO A 163 5.49 9.35 -10.04
CA PRO A 163 4.41 8.69 -10.78
C PRO A 163 4.11 9.36 -12.13
N TRP A 164 4.29 10.68 -12.21
CA TRP A 164 3.94 11.47 -13.40
C TRP A 164 4.99 11.35 -14.52
N ARG A 165 6.26 11.19 -14.17
CA ARG A 165 7.39 11.08 -15.10
C ARG A 165 7.68 9.65 -15.52
N HIS A 166 7.57 8.70 -14.59
CA HIS A 166 8.05 7.34 -14.76
C HIS A 166 6.88 6.37 -14.81
N PHE A 167 6.32 6.19 -16.00
CA PHE A 167 5.17 5.30 -16.21
C PHE A 167 5.24 4.61 -17.57
N VAL A 168 4.51 3.50 -17.69
CA VAL A 168 4.28 2.77 -18.92
C VAL A 168 2.77 2.76 -19.19
N THR A 169 2.37 3.13 -20.41
CA THR A 169 0.97 2.98 -20.83
C THR A 169 0.71 1.54 -21.23
N VAL A 170 -0.27 0.90 -20.58
CA VAL A 170 -0.80 -0.41 -20.98
C VAL A 170 -2.16 -0.21 -21.63
N VAL A 171 -2.39 -0.88 -22.78
CA VAL A 171 -3.69 -0.87 -23.47
C VAL A 171 -4.45 -2.16 -23.15
N ARG A 172 -5.61 -2.03 -22.50
CA ARG A 172 -6.49 -3.16 -22.13
C ARG A 172 -7.95 -2.79 -22.33
N GLY A 173 -8.72 -3.65 -22.99
CA GLY A 173 -10.16 -3.41 -23.19
C GLY A 173 -10.50 -2.08 -23.90
N GLY A 174 -9.60 -1.54 -24.71
CA GLY A 174 -9.78 -0.21 -25.33
C GLY A 174 -9.49 0.99 -24.40
N HIS A 175 -9.04 0.74 -23.17
CA HIS A 175 -8.56 1.76 -22.24
C HIS A 175 -7.04 1.88 -22.31
N ARG A 176 -6.57 3.13 -22.25
CA ARG A 176 -5.16 3.46 -22.01
C ARG A 176 -5.00 3.67 -20.51
N ILE A 177 -4.22 2.82 -19.86
CA ILE A 177 -4.00 2.85 -18.42
C ILE A 177 -2.52 3.14 -18.20
N ASP A 178 -2.22 4.29 -17.60
CA ASP A 178 -0.84 4.66 -17.30
C ASP A 178 -0.44 4.04 -15.96
N CYS A 179 0.46 3.06 -15.99
CA CYS A 179 0.95 2.36 -14.82
C CYS A 179 2.30 2.91 -14.39
N VAL A 180 2.51 3.16 -13.10
CA VAL A 180 3.82 3.56 -12.60
C VAL A 180 4.86 2.48 -12.87
N SER A 181 6.09 2.92 -13.21
CA SER A 181 7.19 2.03 -13.57
C SER A 181 7.53 1.05 -12.44
N LEU A 182 7.84 -0.18 -12.83
CA LEU A 182 8.10 -1.28 -11.90
C LEU A 182 9.31 -1.00 -10.99
N GLU A 183 10.27 -0.19 -11.42
CA GLU A 183 11.43 0.22 -10.63
C GLU A 183 11.03 1.02 -9.39
N LEU A 184 10.09 1.95 -9.52
CA LEU A 184 9.55 2.71 -8.40
C LEU A 184 8.73 1.80 -7.47
N ARG A 185 8.00 0.85 -8.05
CA ARG A 185 7.25 -0.14 -7.27
C ARG A 185 8.19 -1.05 -6.46
N LEU A 186 9.26 -1.53 -7.07
CA LEU A 186 10.22 -2.43 -6.45
C LEU A 186 10.84 -1.78 -5.20
N THR A 187 11.23 -0.51 -5.27
CA THR A 187 11.77 0.18 -4.10
C THR A 187 10.73 0.38 -2.99
N THR A 188 9.42 0.45 -3.34
CA THR A 188 8.35 0.47 -2.33
C THR A 188 8.29 -0.85 -1.59
N GLU A 189 8.33 -1.95 -2.32
CA GLU A 189 8.24 -3.29 -1.72
C GLU A 189 9.50 -3.66 -0.95
N PHE A 190 10.67 -3.13 -1.32
CA PHE A 190 11.88 -3.21 -0.49
C PHE A 190 11.70 -2.50 0.84
N LEU A 191 11.21 -1.26 0.86
CA LEU A 191 11.01 -0.54 2.12
C LEU A 191 9.93 -1.16 3.03
N ARG A 192 8.96 -1.87 2.43
CA ARG A 192 7.94 -2.62 3.17
C ARG A 192 8.39 -4.02 3.59
N ASP A 193 9.56 -4.46 3.14
CA ASP A 193 10.13 -5.81 3.33
C ASP A 193 9.13 -6.94 3.00
N ARG A 194 8.55 -6.89 1.78
CA ARG A 194 7.56 -7.86 1.30
C ARG A 194 8.15 -8.79 0.24
N PRO A 195 8.85 -9.88 0.62
CA PRO A 195 9.47 -10.80 -0.32
C PRO A 195 8.48 -11.45 -1.29
N ASP A 196 7.24 -11.66 -0.86
CA ASP A 196 6.13 -12.13 -1.67
C ASP A 196 5.81 -11.20 -2.85
N ARG A 197 6.22 -9.92 -2.78
CA ARG A 197 5.95 -8.90 -3.79
C ARG A 197 7.20 -8.44 -4.52
N TYR A 198 8.33 -8.24 -3.83
CA TYR A 198 9.57 -7.80 -4.50
C TYR A 198 10.27 -8.91 -5.27
N ARG A 199 10.11 -10.19 -4.92
CA ARG A 199 10.75 -11.29 -5.68
C ARG A 199 10.15 -11.47 -7.08
N PRO A 200 8.82 -11.50 -7.26
CA PRO A 200 8.25 -11.51 -8.61
C PRO A 200 8.64 -10.31 -9.45
N LEU A 201 8.72 -9.12 -8.84
CA LEU A 201 9.19 -7.90 -9.51
C LEU A 201 10.64 -8.06 -10.01
N LEU A 202 11.54 -8.52 -9.15
CA LEU A 202 12.93 -8.80 -9.53
C LEU A 202 13.03 -9.82 -10.66
N ALA A 203 12.28 -10.92 -10.58
CA ALA A 203 12.28 -11.95 -11.62
C ALA A 203 11.79 -11.40 -12.96
N HIS A 204 10.69 -10.62 -12.94
CA HIS A 204 10.14 -10.00 -14.14
C HIS A 204 11.13 -9.02 -14.78
N LEU A 205 11.70 -8.10 -13.99
CA LEU A 205 12.69 -7.13 -14.45
C LEU A 205 13.98 -7.81 -14.95
N GLY A 206 14.38 -8.94 -14.36
CA GLY A 206 15.53 -9.71 -14.82
C GLY A 206 15.30 -10.37 -16.18
N ALA A 207 14.07 -10.82 -16.42
CA ALA A 207 13.70 -11.48 -17.68
C ALA A 207 13.38 -10.50 -18.82
N HIS A 208 12.84 -9.32 -18.50
CA HIS A 208 12.31 -8.38 -19.51
C HIS A 208 13.12 -7.07 -19.62
N GLY A 209 14.13 -6.90 -18.76
CA GLY A 209 14.90 -5.66 -18.64
C GLY A 209 14.36 -4.74 -17.56
N ALA A 210 15.24 -3.86 -17.07
CA ALA A 210 14.94 -2.85 -16.06
C ALA A 210 15.57 -1.52 -16.46
N ASP A 211 14.93 -0.42 -16.12
CA ASP A 211 15.54 0.91 -16.12
C ASP A 211 16.51 1.02 -14.92
N LEU A 212 17.74 0.57 -15.13
CA LEU A 212 18.77 0.57 -14.08
C LEU A 212 19.11 1.98 -13.58
N PRO A 213 19.23 3.03 -14.43
CA PRO A 213 19.35 4.40 -13.95
C PRO A 213 18.24 4.82 -12.97
N LEU A 214 16.97 4.63 -13.35
CA LEU A 214 15.82 4.96 -12.51
C LEU A 214 15.84 4.16 -11.21
N LEU A 215 16.10 2.85 -11.28
CA LEU A 215 16.14 1.98 -10.11
C LEU A 215 17.23 2.42 -9.12
N ARG A 216 18.44 2.73 -9.61
CA ARG A 216 19.54 3.23 -8.77
C ARG A 216 19.18 4.56 -8.11
N GLN A 217 18.62 5.49 -8.88
CA GLN A 217 18.18 6.78 -8.36
C GLN A 217 17.09 6.60 -7.30
N SER A 218 16.07 5.80 -7.57
CA SER A 218 14.97 5.53 -6.64
C SER A 218 15.49 4.89 -5.35
N MET A 219 16.38 3.90 -5.43
CA MET A 219 17.00 3.29 -4.25
C MET A 219 17.78 4.31 -3.40
N ALA A 220 18.50 5.24 -4.04
CA ALA A 220 19.27 6.27 -3.36
C ALA A 220 18.35 7.28 -2.65
N VAL A 221 17.36 7.83 -3.36
CA VAL A 221 16.37 8.78 -2.83
C VAL A 221 15.62 8.18 -1.65
N ARG A 222 15.22 6.92 -1.77
CA ARG A 222 14.41 6.20 -0.77
C ARG A 222 15.23 5.53 0.33
N ARG A 223 16.56 5.62 0.25
CA ARG A 223 17.51 5.03 1.22
C ARG A 223 17.25 3.53 1.44
N VAL A 224 17.05 2.80 0.34
CA VAL A 224 16.84 1.35 0.40
C VAL A 224 18.04 0.67 1.10
N PRO A 225 17.81 -0.20 2.10
CA PRO A 225 18.89 -0.88 2.81
C PRO A 225 19.83 -1.63 1.86
N HIS A 226 21.14 -1.56 2.11
CA HIS A 226 22.16 -2.20 1.27
C HIS A 226 21.95 -3.72 1.09
N THR A 227 21.39 -4.39 2.10
CA THR A 227 21.06 -5.82 2.04
C THR A 227 20.04 -6.14 0.96
N LEU A 228 19.01 -5.30 0.80
CA LEU A 228 17.99 -5.43 -0.23
C LEU A 228 18.50 -4.92 -1.58
N ALA A 229 19.25 -3.80 -1.59
CA ALA A 229 19.84 -3.27 -2.82
C ALA A 229 20.75 -4.30 -3.53
N ARG A 230 21.46 -5.16 -2.78
CA ARG A 230 22.29 -6.25 -3.30
C ARG A 230 21.53 -7.27 -4.16
N LEU A 231 20.21 -7.38 -4.01
CA LEU A 231 19.36 -8.27 -4.81
C LEU A 231 19.22 -7.78 -6.26
N THR A 232 19.49 -6.50 -6.52
CA THR A 232 19.41 -5.92 -7.87
C THR A 232 20.68 -6.15 -8.72
N ARG A 233 21.73 -6.78 -8.15
CA ARG A 233 23.01 -6.99 -8.84
C ARG A 233 22.88 -7.89 -10.07
N GLU A 234 21.99 -8.87 -10.03
CA GLU A 234 21.76 -9.77 -11.16
C GLU A 234 21.08 -9.04 -12.33
N LEU A 235 20.22 -8.06 -12.04
CA LEU A 235 19.64 -7.18 -13.07
C LEU A 235 20.73 -6.37 -13.80
N GLN A 236 21.78 -5.99 -13.09
CA GLN A 236 22.87 -5.18 -13.63
C GLN A 236 23.83 -5.97 -14.51
N ALA A 237 23.95 -7.29 -14.29
CA ALA A 237 24.82 -8.16 -15.08
C ALA A 237 24.19 -8.60 -16.42
N ALA A 238 22.86 -8.49 -16.55
CA ALA A 238 22.12 -8.94 -17.73
C ALA A 238 22.03 -7.89 -18.86
N THR A 239 22.56 -6.67 -18.66
CA THR A 239 22.58 -5.63 -19.70
C THR A 239 23.87 -5.77 -20.53
N PRO A 240 23.81 -6.11 -21.84
CA PRO A 240 25.00 -6.08 -22.68
C PRO A 240 25.52 -4.64 -22.82
N PRO A 241 26.85 -4.45 -22.99
CA PRO A 241 27.50 -3.15 -23.05
C PRO A 241 27.03 -2.27 -24.22
#